data_AF-A0AAW0SBF2-F1
#
_entry.id   AF-A0AAW0SBF2-F1
#
_cell.length_a   1.000
_cell.length_b   1.000
_cell.length_c   1.000
_cell.angle_alpha   90.00
_cell.angle_beta   90.00
_cell.angle_gamma   90.00
#
_symmetry.space_group_name_H-M   'P 1'
#
loop_
_entity.id
_entity.type
_entity.pdbx_description
1 polymer ?
#
loop_
_entity_poly.entity_id
_entity_poly.type
_entity_poly.pdbx_seq_one_letter_code
_entity_poly.pdbx_strand_id
1 'polypeptide(L)'
;DIKEDIESRQSWAKVVEIFKFPRSKTIKITFTTGDMARKAKEHGLLMFCLSVAPSQIEEEVYVPLMTCNKCYAVEEHETRFCHKPSSYQVCSECGQEDHTFRDCRAAEKRCLHCGQNHSARAMRCPVRKRALREKTDLLKSERTKPATYSLAASSAGTQPASDLSKISLKGVLCVLHAHMAEAATPGTFQRTLSEGLAMNGLPDVKLPQTVPSLAIIKCLTSDETSPHSSSSATHNPPPITQKPDSEDERAQSSDEEEDDSEEEDTEHGQQSQQPYDAPRIAVTVIKSNDDTWPSPLTGPKIHKGIQEGRFKVGHNGEHNATEDVLQWLKNTKGPFHRLCKSVEPKALCLPHQWPSPGSSSELPHTKKDA
;
A
#
# COMPACT_ATOMS: atom_id res chain seq x y z
N ASP A 1 -15.61 -2.68 22.13
CA ASP A 1 -14.17 -2.63 21.81
C ASP A 1 -13.99 -1.76 20.56
N ILE A 2 -12.97 -0.87 20.48
CA ILE A 2 -12.78 0.03 19.32
C ILE A 2 -12.59 -0.81 18.03
N LYS A 3 -11.85 -1.91 18.16
CA LYS A 3 -11.55 -2.82 17.04
C LYS A 3 -12.83 -3.44 16.48
N GLU A 4 -13.67 -3.99 17.33
CA GLU A 4 -14.92 -4.65 16.92
C GLU A 4 -15.88 -3.65 16.25
N ASP A 5 -15.97 -2.42 16.76
CA ASP A 5 -16.84 -1.40 16.16
C ASP A 5 -16.38 -1.04 14.74
N ILE A 6 -15.08 -0.82 14.51
CA ILE A 6 -14.52 -0.58 13.17
C ILE A 6 -14.76 -1.79 12.24
N GLU A 7 -14.48 -3.01 12.68
CA GLU A 7 -14.65 -4.19 11.83
C GLU A 7 -16.13 -4.47 11.51
N SER A 8 -17.05 -4.13 12.42
CA SER A 8 -18.50 -4.32 12.22
C SER A 8 -19.11 -3.31 11.22
N ARG A 9 -18.55 -2.11 11.14
CA ARG A 9 -19.06 -1.01 10.30
C ARG A 9 -18.39 -0.95 8.93
N GLN A 10 -17.16 -1.46 8.81
CA GLN A 10 -16.42 -1.51 7.56
C GLN A 10 -16.01 -2.94 7.25
N SER A 11 -16.76 -3.60 6.34
CA SER A 11 -16.48 -4.98 5.91
C SER A 11 -15.10 -5.17 5.28
N TRP A 12 -14.47 -4.09 4.80
CA TRP A 12 -13.12 -4.11 4.24
C TRP A 12 -12.02 -4.00 5.30
N ALA A 13 -12.33 -3.56 6.52
CA ALA A 13 -11.34 -3.29 7.55
C ALA A 13 -11.05 -4.54 8.39
N LYS A 14 -9.76 -4.84 8.58
CA LYS A 14 -9.30 -5.85 9.54
C LYS A 14 -8.19 -5.28 10.41
N VAL A 15 -8.49 -5.05 11.68
CA VAL A 15 -7.63 -4.35 12.63
C VAL A 15 -6.80 -5.36 13.42
N VAL A 16 -5.49 -5.17 13.40
CA VAL A 16 -4.53 -5.98 14.16
C VAL A 16 -4.42 -5.42 15.57
N GLU A 17 -4.11 -4.13 15.67
CA GLU A 17 -3.75 -3.45 16.91
C GLU A 17 -4.31 -2.03 16.91
N ILE A 18 -4.69 -1.54 18.09
CA ILE A 18 -5.03 -0.14 18.33
C ILE A 18 -4.19 0.33 19.51
N PHE A 19 -3.40 1.36 19.28
CA PHE A 19 -2.54 1.96 20.29
C PHE A 19 -2.97 3.40 20.56
N LYS A 20 -3.31 3.69 21.82
CA LYS A 20 -3.65 5.04 22.27
C LYS A 20 -2.40 5.70 22.84
N PHE A 21 -1.94 6.76 22.20
CA PHE A 21 -0.85 7.57 22.73
C PHE A 21 -1.29 8.26 24.03
N PRO A 22 -0.54 8.11 25.15
CA PRO A 22 -0.80 8.85 26.37
C PRO A 22 -0.77 10.36 26.10
N ARG A 23 -1.64 11.12 26.79
CA ARG A 23 -1.74 12.59 26.70
C ARG A 23 -2.02 13.18 25.30
N SER A 24 -2.16 12.35 24.26
CA SER A 24 -2.49 12.78 22.90
C SER A 24 -3.95 12.51 22.55
N LYS A 25 -4.51 13.26 21.61
CA LYS A 25 -5.84 12.99 21.01
C LYS A 25 -5.78 11.96 19.89
N THR A 26 -4.59 11.56 19.45
CA THR A 26 -4.37 10.61 18.35
C THR A 26 -4.52 9.16 18.81
N ILE A 27 -4.94 8.29 17.90
CA ILE A 27 -4.87 6.83 18.02
C ILE A 27 -4.11 6.29 16.82
N LYS A 28 -3.29 5.26 17.03
CA LYS A 28 -2.66 4.50 15.96
C LYS A 28 -3.46 3.23 15.75
N ILE A 29 -3.87 3.00 14.50
CA ILE A 29 -4.61 1.80 14.10
C ILE A 29 -3.74 1.04 13.11
N THR A 30 -3.40 -0.19 13.44
CA THR A 30 -2.66 -1.08 12.55
C THR A 30 -3.62 -2.03 11.87
N PHE A 31 -3.72 -1.93 10.55
CA PHE A 31 -4.51 -2.84 9.72
C PHE A 31 -3.70 -4.08 9.31
N THR A 32 -4.39 -5.12 8.87
CA THR A 32 -3.77 -6.36 8.40
C THR A 32 -2.96 -6.16 7.11
N THR A 33 -3.40 -5.23 6.26
CA THR A 33 -2.72 -4.93 4.98
C THR A 33 -2.58 -3.41 4.77
N GLY A 34 -1.58 -3.02 3.98
CA GLY A 34 -1.40 -1.63 3.58
C GLY A 34 -2.55 -1.09 2.72
N ASP A 35 -3.22 -1.93 1.93
CA ASP A 35 -4.42 -1.54 1.17
C ASP A 35 -5.56 -1.07 2.06
N MET A 36 -5.75 -1.70 3.22
CA MET A 36 -6.77 -1.28 4.19
C MET A 36 -6.43 0.07 4.81
N ALA A 37 -5.15 0.31 5.13
CA ALA A 37 -4.70 1.61 5.62
C ALA A 37 -4.90 2.72 4.58
N ARG A 38 -4.62 2.43 3.29
CA ARG A 38 -4.92 3.35 2.18
C ARG A 38 -6.41 3.63 2.04
N LYS A 39 -7.26 2.60 2.07
CA LYS A 39 -8.72 2.78 2.04
C LYS A 39 -9.24 3.63 3.20
N ALA A 40 -8.69 3.44 4.41
CA ALA A 40 -9.02 4.28 5.56
C ALA A 40 -8.65 5.75 5.29
N LYS A 41 -7.49 6.00 4.70
CA LYS A 41 -7.04 7.35 4.33
C LYS A 41 -7.87 7.97 3.21
N GLU A 42 -8.31 7.18 2.22
CA GLU A 42 -9.06 7.66 1.07
C GLU A 42 -10.54 7.92 1.39
N HIS A 43 -11.16 7.04 2.17
CA HIS A 43 -12.61 7.06 2.44
C HIS A 43 -12.98 7.56 3.84
N GLY A 44 -12.00 7.65 4.76
CA GLY A 44 -12.25 7.92 6.16
C GLY A 44 -12.49 6.64 6.97
N LEU A 45 -12.84 6.83 8.23
CA LEU A 45 -13.20 5.76 9.15
C LEU A 45 -14.47 6.13 9.92
N LEU A 46 -15.43 5.22 9.97
CA LEU A 46 -16.55 5.29 10.90
C LEU A 46 -16.20 4.51 12.16
N MET A 47 -16.21 5.16 13.32
CA MET A 47 -16.05 4.49 14.63
C MET A 47 -16.89 5.22 15.68
N PHE A 48 -17.58 4.49 16.55
CA PHE A 48 -18.49 5.01 17.58
C PHE A 48 -19.59 5.93 17.06
N CYS A 49 -20.12 5.65 15.87
CA CYS A 49 -21.02 6.55 15.14
C CYS A 49 -20.40 7.92 14.78
N LEU A 50 -19.08 8.09 14.93
CA LEU A 50 -18.34 9.26 14.52
C LEU A 50 -17.60 8.96 13.21
N SER A 51 -17.78 9.83 12.21
CA SER A 51 -17.05 9.77 10.96
C SER A 51 -15.76 10.57 11.09
N VAL A 52 -14.62 9.91 10.99
CA VAL A 52 -13.30 10.53 10.87
C VAL A 52 -13.01 10.75 9.40
N ALA A 53 -12.85 12.03 9.03
CA ALA A 53 -12.62 12.41 7.66
C ALA A 53 -11.23 11.95 7.17
N PRO A 54 -11.07 11.65 5.87
CA PRO A 54 -9.77 11.43 5.22
C PRO A 54 -8.66 12.41 5.64
N SER A 55 -8.98 13.70 5.76
CA SER A 55 -8.04 14.76 6.13
C SER A 55 -7.51 14.65 7.56
N GLN A 56 -8.16 13.86 8.42
CA GLN A 56 -7.76 13.62 9.81
C GLN A 56 -6.98 12.29 9.96
N ILE A 57 -6.74 11.57 8.86
CA ILE A 57 -6.07 10.27 8.86
C ILE A 57 -4.73 10.42 8.12
N GLU A 58 -3.64 10.22 8.86
CA GLU A 58 -2.31 10.15 8.28
C GLU A 58 -1.84 8.69 8.23
N GLU A 59 -1.37 8.27 7.05
CA GLU A 59 -0.73 6.97 6.90
C GLU A 59 0.69 7.07 7.44
N GLU A 60 1.01 6.24 8.44
CA GLU A 60 2.36 6.14 8.98
C GLU A 60 3.28 5.49 7.94
N VAL A 61 4.17 6.30 7.36
CA VAL A 61 5.17 5.82 6.42
C VAL A 61 6.44 5.47 7.19
N TYR A 62 6.81 4.19 7.19
CA TYR A 62 8.09 3.77 7.73
C TYR A 62 9.22 4.23 6.79
N VAL A 63 10.07 5.13 7.28
CA VAL A 63 11.24 5.63 6.56
C VAL A 63 12.49 4.98 7.15
N PRO A 64 13.07 3.96 6.48
CA PRO A 64 14.20 3.24 7.02
C PRO A 64 15.43 4.14 7.02
N LEU A 65 16.00 4.41 8.20
CA LEU A 65 17.31 5.06 8.30
C LEU A 65 18.44 4.02 8.26
N MET A 66 19.33 4.19 7.30
CA MET A 66 20.57 3.45 7.20
C MET A 66 21.55 4.01 8.25
N THR A 67 22.11 3.11 9.05
CA THR A 67 23.08 3.46 10.10
C THR A 67 24.20 2.42 10.06
N CYS A 68 25.44 2.88 10.00
CA CYS A 68 26.59 1.98 10.08
C CYS A 68 26.70 1.37 11.49
N ASN A 69 26.69 0.04 11.61
CA ASN A 69 26.75 -0.61 12.93
C ASN A 69 28.15 -0.58 13.59
N LYS A 70 29.18 -0.08 12.89
CA LYS A 70 30.54 0.06 13.42
C LYS A 70 30.83 1.44 13.99
N CYS A 71 30.44 2.50 13.28
CA CYS A 71 30.71 3.89 13.68
C CYS A 71 29.46 4.74 13.88
N TYR A 72 28.27 4.16 13.71
CA TYR A 72 26.97 4.81 13.82
C TYR A 72 26.70 5.97 12.86
N ALA A 73 27.54 6.20 11.85
CA ALA A 73 27.25 7.18 10.80
C ALA A 73 25.85 6.96 10.19
N VAL A 74 25.06 8.03 10.10
CA VAL A 74 23.66 8.01 9.66
C VAL A 74 23.60 8.42 8.19
N GLU A 75 23.04 7.56 7.34
CA GLU A 75 22.90 7.75 5.88
C GLU A 75 24.21 7.98 5.09
N GLU A 76 25.39 7.92 5.70
CA GLU A 76 26.67 8.11 4.99
C GLU A 76 27.19 6.86 4.27
N HIS A 77 27.22 5.72 4.97
CA HIS A 77 27.74 4.46 4.43
C HIS A 77 27.17 3.24 5.16
N GLU A 78 27.05 2.13 4.43
CA GLU A 78 26.69 0.85 5.04
C GLU A 78 27.83 0.24 5.85
N THR A 79 27.50 -0.62 6.81
CA THR A 79 28.47 -1.31 7.68
C THR A 79 29.62 -2.02 6.92
N ARG A 80 29.34 -2.57 5.73
CA ARG A 80 30.34 -3.25 4.88
C ARG A 80 31.35 -2.29 4.22
N PHE A 81 31.00 -1.01 4.08
CA PHE A 81 31.84 0.03 3.48
C PHE A 81 32.39 1.00 4.54
N CYS A 82 32.41 0.60 5.81
CA CYS A 82 32.96 1.41 6.88
C CYS A 82 34.49 1.52 6.73
N HIS A 83 34.99 2.76 6.70
CA HIS A 83 36.43 3.06 6.61
C HIS A 83 37.19 2.78 7.92
N LYS A 84 36.46 2.55 9.02
CA LYS A 84 37.07 2.20 10.30
C LYS A 84 37.63 0.77 10.27
N PRO A 85 38.77 0.51 10.93
CA PRO A 85 39.36 -0.83 10.96
C PRO A 85 38.41 -1.85 11.58
N SER A 86 38.60 -3.14 11.29
CA SER A 86 37.75 -4.21 11.83
C SER A 86 37.76 -4.30 13.36
N SER A 87 38.83 -3.85 14.02
CA SER A 87 38.97 -3.75 15.46
C SER A 87 38.30 -2.52 16.08
N TYR A 88 37.81 -1.57 15.26
CA TYR A 88 37.14 -0.38 15.74
C TYR A 88 35.78 -0.73 16.34
N GLN A 89 35.58 -0.29 17.58
CA GLN A 89 34.33 -0.44 18.32
C GLN A 89 34.06 0.89 19.00
N VAL A 90 32.81 1.32 18.97
CA VAL A 90 32.34 2.49 19.72
C VAL A 90 31.03 2.12 20.41
N CYS A 91 30.88 2.57 21.64
CA CYS A 91 29.67 2.31 22.40
C CYS A 91 28.54 3.23 21.93
N SER A 92 27.36 2.68 21.60
CA SER A 92 26.19 3.50 21.22
C SER A 92 25.64 4.33 22.39
N GLU A 93 25.87 3.89 23.62
CA GLU A 93 25.32 4.54 24.82
C GLU A 93 26.17 5.73 25.25
N CYS A 94 27.49 5.58 25.37
CA CYS A 94 28.38 6.63 25.90
C CYS A 94 29.33 7.26 24.86
N GLY A 95 29.39 6.72 23.64
CA GLY A 95 30.23 7.22 22.56
C GLY A 95 31.75 7.02 22.74
N GLN A 96 32.19 6.18 23.68
CA GLN A 96 33.62 5.87 23.88
C GLN A 96 34.09 4.73 22.94
N GLU A 97 35.37 4.77 22.54
CA GLU A 97 35.97 3.90 21.52
C GLU A 97 36.67 2.62 22.05
N ASP A 98 36.37 2.19 23.27
CA ASP A 98 37.05 1.07 23.95
C ASP A 98 36.15 -0.16 24.16
N HIS A 99 34.83 0.00 24.06
CA HIS A 99 33.87 -1.05 24.38
C HIS A 99 32.60 -1.00 23.52
N THR A 100 31.84 -2.10 23.54
CA THR A 100 30.53 -2.17 22.90
C THR A 100 29.42 -1.79 23.89
N PHE A 101 28.20 -1.50 23.42
CA PHE A 101 27.08 -1.17 24.31
C PHE A 101 26.80 -2.24 25.38
N ARG A 102 27.16 -3.51 25.13
CA ARG A 102 26.96 -4.61 26.08
C ARG A 102 27.90 -4.55 27.28
N ASP A 103 29.06 -3.92 27.10
CA ASP A 103 30.09 -3.79 28.12
C ASP A 103 30.09 -2.39 28.76
N CYS A 104 29.10 -1.57 28.41
CA CYS A 104 29.01 -0.20 28.86
C CYS A 104 28.65 -0.10 30.35
N ARG A 105 29.46 0.64 31.11
CA ARG A 105 29.24 0.95 32.52
C ARG A 105 29.05 2.45 32.78
N ALA A 106 28.91 3.25 31.73
CA ALA A 106 28.69 4.68 31.87
C ALA A 106 27.32 4.92 32.52
N ALA A 107 27.27 5.74 33.56
CA ALA A 107 26.02 6.14 34.20
C ALA A 107 25.21 7.10 33.30
N GLU A 108 25.91 7.95 32.56
CA GLU A 108 25.32 8.94 31.66
C GLU A 108 25.48 8.49 30.20
N LYS A 109 24.39 8.63 29.43
CA LYS A 109 24.40 8.40 27.99
C LYS A 109 25.01 9.63 27.32
N ARG A 110 25.75 9.45 26.23
CA ARG A 110 26.32 10.57 25.46
C ARG A 110 26.34 10.22 23.98
N CYS A 111 25.59 11.00 23.21
CA CYS A 111 25.43 10.77 21.78
C CYS A 111 26.71 11.15 21.03
N LEU A 112 27.28 10.22 20.27
CA LEU A 112 28.48 10.48 19.48
C LEU A 112 28.28 11.49 18.33
N HIS A 113 27.03 11.79 17.95
CA HIS A 113 26.73 12.74 16.87
C HIS A 113 26.53 14.19 17.34
N CYS A 114 25.92 14.39 18.51
CA CYS A 114 25.54 15.72 18.99
C CYS A 114 26.06 16.06 20.40
N GLY A 115 26.69 15.09 21.08
CA GLY A 115 27.24 15.27 22.43
C GLY A 115 26.21 15.31 23.57
N GLN A 116 24.91 15.28 23.27
CA GLN A 116 23.83 15.39 24.26
C GLN A 116 23.57 14.08 25.03
N ASN A 117 22.83 14.17 26.14
CA ASN A 117 22.53 13.06 27.05
C ASN A 117 21.50 12.06 26.49
N HIS A 118 21.89 11.29 25.47
CA HIS A 118 21.11 10.21 24.89
C HIS A 118 21.98 9.22 24.10
N SER A 119 21.48 8.00 23.87
CA SER A 119 22.15 7.00 23.01
C SER A 119 22.22 7.47 21.56
N ALA A 120 23.29 7.16 20.83
CA ALA A 120 23.46 7.52 19.41
C ALA A 120 22.33 6.99 18.50
N ARG A 121 21.59 5.95 18.95
CA ARG A 121 20.46 5.37 18.21
C ARG A 121 19.11 6.03 18.54
N ALA A 122 19.05 6.91 19.52
CA ALA A 122 17.81 7.51 19.98
C ALA A 122 17.19 8.45 18.93
N MET A 123 15.86 8.41 18.78
CA MET A 123 15.12 9.30 17.86
C MET A 123 15.07 10.76 18.34
N ARG A 124 15.47 11.04 19.60
CA ARG A 124 15.67 12.41 20.09
C ARG A 124 16.92 13.10 19.53
N CYS A 125 17.84 12.36 18.89
CA CYS A 125 19.05 12.94 18.31
C CYS A 125 18.74 13.91 17.15
N PRO A 126 19.21 15.17 17.19
CA PRO A 126 18.94 16.15 16.13
C PRO A 126 19.51 15.74 14.78
N VAL A 127 20.67 15.05 14.75
CA VAL A 127 21.28 14.54 13.51
C VAL A 127 20.40 13.46 12.88
N ARG A 128 19.86 12.53 13.68
CA ARG A 128 18.97 11.47 13.21
C ARG A 128 17.60 12.02 12.78
N LYS A 129 17.06 13.00 13.51
CA LYS A 129 15.83 13.74 13.12
C LYS A 129 16.00 14.43 11.77
N ARG A 130 17.16 15.08 11.54
CA ARG A 130 17.47 15.73 10.25
C ARG A 130 17.50 14.71 9.10
N ALA A 131 18.25 13.62 9.27
CA ALA A 131 18.31 12.55 8.26
C ALA A 131 16.92 11.94 7.97
N LEU A 132 16.08 11.76 9.00
CA LEU A 132 14.70 11.28 8.82
C LEU A 132 13.87 12.25 8.00
N ARG A 133 13.92 13.55 8.30
CA ARG A 133 13.21 14.60 7.56
C ARG A 133 13.64 14.64 6.11
N GLU A 134 14.95 14.73 5.85
CA GLU A 134 15.52 14.75 4.50
C GLU A 134 15.08 13.52 3.69
N LYS A 135 15.17 12.32 4.27
CA LYS A 135 14.75 11.09 3.60
C LYS A 135 13.24 11.03 3.36
N THR A 136 12.45 11.53 4.30
CA THR A 136 10.99 11.64 4.16
C THR A 136 10.62 12.59 3.03
N ASP A 137 11.29 13.74 2.95
CA ASP A 137 11.05 14.75 1.92
C ASP A 137 11.49 14.25 0.54
N LEU A 138 12.59 13.51 0.45
CA LEU A 138 12.99 12.82 -0.78
C LEU A 138 11.91 11.84 -1.25
N LEU A 139 11.42 10.97 -0.36
CA LEU A 139 10.34 10.01 -0.69
C LEU A 139 9.04 10.71 -1.08
N LYS A 140 8.69 11.82 -0.41
CA LYS A 140 7.54 12.66 -0.80
C LYS A 140 7.75 13.27 -2.17
N SER A 141 8.92 13.83 -2.44
CA SER A 141 9.25 14.44 -3.73
C SER A 141 9.20 13.43 -4.88
N GLU A 142 9.64 12.18 -4.64
CA GLU A 142 9.56 11.09 -5.61
C GLU A 142 8.12 10.68 -5.90
N ARG A 143 7.24 10.70 -4.90
CA ARG A 143 5.80 10.44 -5.09
C ARG A 143 5.09 11.58 -5.83
N THR A 144 5.51 12.83 -5.62
CA THR A 144 4.88 13.99 -6.25
C THR A 144 5.41 14.29 -7.65
N LYS A 145 6.56 13.74 -8.05
CA LYS A 145 7.07 13.89 -9.41
C LYS A 145 6.00 13.34 -10.36
N PRO A 146 5.30 14.20 -11.14
CA PRO A 146 4.27 13.72 -12.06
C PRO A 146 4.96 12.73 -12.98
N ALA A 147 4.40 11.53 -13.13
CA ALA A 147 4.95 10.51 -14.01
C ALA A 147 5.26 11.17 -15.35
N THR A 148 6.55 11.36 -15.64
CA THR A 148 6.98 12.16 -16.77
C THR A 148 6.35 11.57 -18.01
N TYR A 149 5.78 12.44 -18.87
CA TYR A 149 4.97 12.07 -20.04
C TYR A 149 5.63 11.00 -20.95
N SER A 150 6.96 10.87 -20.92
CA SER A 150 7.73 9.83 -21.61
C SER A 150 7.44 8.39 -21.14
N LEU A 151 7.14 8.16 -19.86
CA LEU A 151 6.75 6.84 -19.34
C LEU A 151 5.30 6.49 -19.71
N ALA A 152 4.40 7.49 -19.77
CA ALA A 152 3.03 7.30 -20.23
C ALA A 152 2.96 7.03 -21.74
N ALA A 153 3.78 7.71 -22.55
CA ALA A 153 3.84 7.52 -23.99
C ALA A 153 4.41 6.14 -24.40
N SER A 154 5.33 5.58 -23.62
CA SER A 154 5.93 4.26 -23.87
C SER A 154 5.00 3.09 -23.49
N SER A 155 3.96 3.37 -22.70
CA SER A 155 2.99 2.39 -22.22
C SER A 155 1.70 2.37 -23.06
N ALA A 156 1.63 3.19 -24.13
CA ALA A 156 0.51 3.22 -25.06
C ALA A 156 0.53 2.03 -26.04
N GLY A 157 0.59 0.82 -25.48
CA GLY A 157 0.19 -0.39 -26.17
C GLY A 157 -1.34 -0.42 -26.22
N THR A 158 -1.87 -0.29 -27.43
CA THR A 158 -3.26 -0.41 -27.88
C THR A 158 -4.19 -1.21 -26.95
N GLN A 159 -4.79 -0.56 -25.95
CA GLN A 159 -5.97 -1.09 -25.25
C GLN A 159 -7.14 -0.13 -25.42
N PRO A 160 -8.34 -0.63 -25.77
CA PRO A 160 -9.50 0.20 -26.02
C PRO A 160 -10.00 0.85 -24.72
N ALA A 161 -10.18 2.16 -24.80
CA ALA A 161 -10.73 3.03 -23.78
C ALA A 161 -12.07 2.49 -23.25
N SER A 162 -12.08 1.97 -22.02
CA SER A 162 -13.32 1.61 -21.32
C SER A 162 -13.36 2.11 -19.87
N ASP A 163 -12.36 2.85 -19.40
CA ASP A 163 -12.33 3.36 -18.04
C ASP A 163 -12.78 4.84 -17.99
N LEU A 164 -14.09 5.06 -18.11
CA LEU A 164 -14.74 6.38 -17.95
C LEU A 164 -14.51 7.00 -16.55
N SER A 165 -14.06 6.22 -15.57
CA SER A 165 -13.78 6.71 -14.20
C SER A 165 -12.59 7.68 -14.15
N LYS A 166 -11.79 7.75 -15.23
CA LYS A 166 -10.66 8.66 -15.39
C LYS A 166 -10.95 9.82 -16.34
N ILE A 167 -12.22 10.15 -16.59
CA ILE A 167 -12.55 11.44 -17.21
C ILE A 167 -12.08 12.51 -16.23
N SER A 168 -10.92 13.10 -16.52
CA SER A 168 -10.36 14.22 -15.78
C SER A 168 -11.45 15.28 -15.64
N LEU A 169 -11.69 15.76 -14.41
CA LEU A 169 -12.62 16.86 -14.12
C LEU A 169 -12.45 18.03 -15.09
N LYS A 170 -11.22 18.26 -15.57
CA LYS A 170 -10.90 19.26 -16.60
C LYS A 170 -11.65 19.02 -17.92
N GLY A 171 -11.74 17.77 -18.37
CA GLY A 171 -12.50 17.39 -19.57
C GLY A 171 -13.99 17.66 -19.40
N VAL A 172 -14.58 17.30 -18.25
CA VAL A 172 -15.99 17.60 -17.94
C VAL A 172 -16.24 19.11 -17.94
N LEU A 173 -15.35 19.89 -17.31
CA LEU A 173 -15.45 21.35 -17.29
C LEU A 173 -15.34 21.96 -18.70
N CYS A 174 -14.49 21.41 -19.58
CA CYS A 174 -14.41 21.86 -20.97
C CYS A 174 -15.72 21.61 -21.74
N VAL A 175 -16.35 20.45 -21.54
CA VAL A 175 -17.66 20.14 -22.14
C VAL A 175 -18.76 21.07 -21.61
N LEU A 176 -18.79 21.33 -20.31
CA LEU A 176 -19.75 22.26 -19.70
C LEU A 176 -19.56 23.70 -20.22
N HIS A 177 -18.31 24.16 -20.31
CA HIS A 177 -18.00 25.49 -20.85
C HIS A 177 -18.39 25.63 -22.32
N ALA A 178 -18.09 24.62 -23.14
CA ALA A 178 -18.52 24.59 -24.55
C ALA A 178 -20.05 24.60 -24.70
N HIS A 179 -20.77 23.91 -23.80
CA HIS A 179 -22.23 23.94 -23.79
C HIS A 179 -22.78 25.33 -23.44
N MET A 180 -22.22 25.98 -22.42
CA MET A 180 -22.63 27.34 -22.04
C MET A 180 -22.37 28.33 -23.18
N ALA A 181 -21.24 28.19 -23.89
CA ALA A 181 -20.93 29.01 -25.06
C ALA A 181 -21.92 28.76 -26.22
N GLU A 182 -22.26 27.50 -26.50
CA GLU A 182 -23.26 27.14 -27.52
C GLU A 182 -24.65 27.69 -27.21
N ALA A 183 -25.05 27.68 -25.93
CA ALA A 183 -26.32 28.24 -25.49
C ALA A 183 -26.39 29.77 -25.69
N ALA A 184 -25.25 30.45 -25.56
CA ALA A 184 -25.15 31.89 -25.81
C ALA A 184 -25.02 32.22 -27.31
N THR A 185 -24.26 31.41 -28.07
CA THR A 185 -24.00 31.61 -29.50
C THR A 185 -24.05 30.26 -30.23
N PRO A 186 -25.16 29.94 -30.92
CA PRO A 186 -25.30 28.66 -31.62
C PRO A 186 -24.22 28.43 -32.68
N GLY A 187 -23.75 27.19 -32.80
CA GLY A 187 -22.70 26.78 -33.72
C GLY A 187 -21.26 26.98 -33.22
N THR A 188 -21.05 27.32 -31.94
CA THR A 188 -19.73 27.55 -31.35
C THR A 188 -19.18 26.37 -30.53
N PHE A 189 -20.01 25.37 -30.22
CA PHE A 189 -19.68 24.26 -29.33
C PHE A 189 -18.35 23.59 -29.65
N GLN A 190 -18.17 23.10 -30.89
CA GLN A 190 -16.97 22.35 -31.28
C GLN A 190 -15.72 23.22 -31.18
N ARG A 191 -15.79 24.49 -31.58
CA ARG A 191 -14.66 25.43 -31.51
C ARG A 191 -14.26 25.65 -30.05
N THR A 192 -15.23 25.97 -29.19
CA THR A 192 -14.98 26.24 -27.76
C THR A 192 -14.51 24.99 -27.03
N LEU A 193 -15.00 23.80 -27.38
CA LEU A 193 -14.53 22.53 -26.84
C LEU A 193 -13.08 22.27 -27.23
N SER A 194 -12.75 22.36 -28.53
CA SER A 194 -11.38 22.15 -29.03
C SER A 194 -10.39 23.13 -28.41
N GLU A 195 -10.77 24.41 -28.27
CA GLU A 195 -9.96 25.43 -27.58
C GLU A 195 -9.77 25.10 -26.08
N GLY A 196 -10.85 24.72 -25.38
CA GLY A 196 -10.80 24.32 -23.97
C GLY A 196 -9.93 23.10 -23.72
N LEU A 197 -10.05 22.07 -24.57
CA LEU A 197 -9.22 20.87 -24.51
C LEU A 197 -7.75 21.19 -24.79
N ALA A 198 -7.46 21.99 -25.83
CA ALA A 198 -6.11 22.40 -26.16
C ALA A 198 -5.43 23.19 -25.03
N MET A 199 -6.14 24.13 -24.39
CA MET A 199 -5.63 24.88 -23.23
C MET A 199 -5.32 24.00 -22.02
N ASN A 200 -5.94 22.82 -21.93
CA ASN A 200 -5.72 21.87 -20.83
C ASN A 200 -4.77 20.72 -21.19
N GLY A 201 -4.15 20.74 -22.39
CA GLY A 201 -3.27 19.66 -22.86
C GLY A 201 -4.01 18.35 -23.12
N LEU A 202 -5.30 18.42 -23.42
CA LEU A 202 -6.15 17.26 -23.75
C LEU A 202 -6.24 17.07 -25.26
N PRO A 203 -6.35 15.82 -25.76
CA PRO A 203 -6.50 15.56 -27.18
C PRO A 203 -7.81 16.15 -27.70
N ASP A 204 -7.78 16.68 -28.93
CA ASP A 204 -8.97 17.22 -29.58
C ASP A 204 -9.99 16.11 -29.88
N VAL A 205 -11.27 16.39 -29.67
CA VAL A 205 -12.38 15.46 -29.87
C VAL A 205 -13.32 16.05 -30.89
N LYS A 206 -13.39 15.44 -32.09
CA LYS A 206 -14.32 15.85 -33.15
C LYS A 206 -15.67 15.20 -32.93
N LEU A 207 -16.67 16.00 -32.58
CA LEU A 207 -18.05 15.53 -32.46
C LEU A 207 -18.82 15.80 -33.77
N PRO A 208 -19.93 15.09 -34.04
CA PRO A 208 -20.78 15.33 -35.20
C PRO A 208 -21.31 16.79 -35.20
N GLN A 209 -21.54 17.40 -36.37
CA GLN A 209 -21.99 18.82 -36.44
C GLN A 209 -23.31 19.09 -35.69
N THR A 210 -24.16 18.07 -35.52
CA THR A 210 -25.42 18.14 -34.78
C THR A 210 -25.29 17.41 -33.45
N VAL A 211 -24.43 17.90 -32.55
CA VAL A 211 -24.35 17.34 -31.21
C VAL A 211 -25.56 17.83 -30.39
N PRO A 212 -26.40 16.93 -29.86
CA PRO A 212 -27.38 17.32 -28.85
C PRO A 212 -26.64 17.58 -27.54
N SER A 213 -26.09 18.78 -27.40
CA SER A 213 -25.26 19.17 -26.25
C SER A 213 -26.00 19.03 -24.92
N LEU A 214 -27.33 19.19 -24.91
CA LEU A 214 -28.21 18.89 -23.78
C LEU A 214 -28.23 17.40 -23.40
N ALA A 215 -28.13 16.48 -24.36
CA ALA A 215 -28.11 15.04 -24.08
C ALA A 215 -26.79 14.64 -23.40
N ILE A 216 -25.68 15.28 -23.77
CA ILE A 216 -24.38 15.07 -23.13
C ILE A 216 -24.42 15.54 -21.68
N ILE A 217 -24.95 16.73 -21.40
CA ILE A 217 -25.09 17.21 -20.02
C ILE A 217 -26.00 16.30 -19.21
N LYS A 218 -27.15 15.90 -19.78
CA LYS A 218 -28.04 14.96 -19.08
C LYS A 218 -27.32 13.67 -18.73
N CYS A 219 -26.47 13.14 -19.61
CA CYS A 219 -25.66 11.95 -19.31
C CYS A 219 -24.65 12.22 -18.18
N LEU A 220 -24.06 13.41 -18.12
CA LEU A 220 -23.08 13.79 -17.08
C LEU A 220 -23.72 14.10 -15.72
N THR A 221 -24.97 14.58 -15.69
CA THR A 221 -25.67 14.98 -14.45
C THR A 221 -26.69 13.95 -13.97
N SER A 222 -26.96 12.91 -14.76
CA SER A 222 -27.80 11.80 -14.31
C SER A 222 -26.94 10.92 -13.41
N ASP A 223 -26.97 11.21 -12.11
CA ASP A 223 -26.59 10.23 -11.10
C ASP A 223 -27.54 9.03 -11.28
N GLU A 224 -27.06 7.97 -11.93
CA GLU A 224 -27.70 6.66 -11.87
C GLU A 224 -27.49 6.06 -10.48
N THR A 225 -28.01 6.74 -9.45
CA THR A 225 -28.23 6.17 -8.13
C THR A 225 -29.64 5.59 -8.09
N SER A 226 -29.72 4.33 -8.53
CA SER A 226 -30.62 3.26 -8.07
C SER A 226 -32.14 3.50 -7.93
N PRO A 227 -32.99 2.63 -8.52
CA PRO A 227 -34.43 2.63 -8.26
C PRO A 227 -34.74 1.85 -6.98
N HIS A 228 -34.85 2.54 -5.84
CA HIS A 228 -35.57 2.00 -4.68
C HIS A 228 -36.39 3.08 -3.93
N SER A 229 -37.71 2.94 -4.09
CA SER A 229 -38.70 2.98 -3.01
C SER A 229 -38.98 4.30 -2.25
N SER A 230 -40.00 5.01 -2.73
CA SER A 230 -41.20 5.46 -1.99
C SER A 230 -41.13 6.04 -0.56
N SER A 231 -41.69 7.26 -0.46
CA SER A 231 -42.44 7.89 0.64
C SER A 231 -41.63 8.51 1.79
N SER A 232 -41.72 9.83 1.95
CA SER A 232 -42.56 10.48 2.98
C SER A 232 -42.30 11.99 3.11
N ALA A 233 -43.41 12.69 3.35
CA ALA A 233 -43.61 13.90 4.17
C ALA A 233 -42.72 15.16 3.98
N THR A 234 -43.40 16.20 3.51
CA THR A 234 -43.13 17.63 3.65
C THR A 234 -42.83 18.05 5.09
N HIS A 235 -41.67 18.69 5.31
CA HIS A 235 -41.40 19.54 6.48
C HIS A 235 -40.78 20.87 6.02
N ASN A 236 -41.47 21.97 6.36
CA ASN A 236 -41.01 23.35 6.16
C ASN A 236 -39.85 23.69 7.10
N PRO A 237 -38.80 24.40 6.63
CA PRO A 237 -37.81 25.00 7.52
C PRO A 237 -38.27 26.38 8.06
N PRO A 238 -37.94 26.75 9.31
CA PRO A 238 -38.20 28.08 9.88
C PRO A 238 -37.18 29.14 9.40
N PRO A 239 -37.49 30.44 9.58
CA PRO A 239 -36.80 31.54 8.90
C PRO A 239 -35.42 31.87 9.48
N ILE A 240 -34.53 32.19 8.55
CA ILE A 240 -33.16 32.69 8.75
C ILE A 240 -33.22 34.08 9.38
N THR A 241 -32.58 34.24 10.55
CA THR A 241 -32.34 35.55 11.18
C THR A 241 -30.91 35.97 10.86
N GLN A 242 -30.75 37.07 10.13
CA GLN A 242 -29.48 37.71 9.84
C GLN A 242 -28.96 38.48 11.06
N LYS A 243 -27.66 38.38 11.34
CA LYS A 243 -26.91 39.40 12.09
C LYS A 243 -25.52 39.59 11.49
N PRO A 244 -24.95 40.81 11.64
CA PRO A 244 -24.01 41.40 10.69
C PRO A 244 -22.54 41.20 11.06
N ASP A 245 -21.73 41.58 10.08
CA ASP A 245 -20.28 41.61 10.02
C ASP A 245 -19.58 42.21 11.25
N SER A 246 -18.48 41.58 11.63
CA SER A 246 -17.38 42.23 12.35
C SER A 246 -16.06 41.68 11.83
N GLU A 247 -15.38 42.52 11.06
CA GLU A 247 -13.96 42.43 10.74
C GLU A 247 -13.16 42.59 12.03
N ASP A 248 -12.19 41.71 12.32
CA ASP A 248 -10.97 42.12 13.02
C ASP A 248 -9.80 41.12 12.86
N GLU A 249 -8.76 41.65 12.25
CA GLU A 249 -7.33 41.57 12.57
C GLU A 249 -6.61 40.28 13.05
N ARG A 250 -5.50 40.02 12.32
CA ARG A 250 -4.13 39.80 12.83
C ARG A 250 -3.70 38.35 13.15
N ALA A 251 -3.10 37.72 12.15
CA ALA A 251 -2.21 36.59 12.31
C ALA A 251 -0.84 37.05 12.86
N GLN A 252 -0.57 36.77 14.14
CA GLN A 252 0.78 36.70 14.71
C GLN A 252 1.19 35.23 14.77
N SER A 253 2.27 34.89 14.06
CA SER A 253 2.97 33.62 14.16
C SER A 253 3.56 33.47 15.57
N SER A 254 3.12 32.46 16.31
CA SER A 254 3.76 32.01 17.54
C SER A 254 4.65 30.82 17.18
N ASP A 255 5.95 30.98 17.45
CA ASP A 255 6.89 29.88 17.55
C ASP A 255 6.50 29.04 18.77
N GLU A 256 6.13 27.79 18.54
CA GLU A 256 5.87 26.81 19.60
C GLU A 256 7.23 26.32 20.14
N GLU A 257 7.60 26.81 21.33
CA GLU A 257 8.63 26.21 22.16
C GLU A 257 8.11 24.88 22.70
N GLU A 258 8.61 23.76 22.16
CA GLU A 258 8.35 22.42 22.71
C GLU A 258 9.07 22.28 24.06
N ASP A 259 8.28 22.26 25.13
CA ASP A 259 8.65 22.01 26.53
C ASP A 259 9.25 20.60 26.68
N ASP A 260 10.56 20.56 26.98
CA ASP A 260 11.38 19.36 27.16
C ASP A 260 11.14 18.77 28.56
N SER A 261 9.95 18.19 28.77
CA SER A 261 9.64 17.49 30.02
C SER A 261 10.36 16.14 30.05
N GLU A 262 11.22 15.96 31.05
CA GLU A 262 11.97 14.74 31.36
C GLU A 262 11.01 13.53 31.52
N GLU A 263 10.82 12.74 30.47
CA GLU A 263 10.15 11.45 30.55
C GLU A 263 11.13 10.40 31.09
N GLU A 264 10.82 9.82 32.26
CA GLU A 264 11.47 8.62 32.78
C GLU A 264 11.26 7.46 31.78
N ASP A 265 12.33 7.13 31.05
CA ASP A 265 12.46 5.99 30.14
C ASP A 265 12.10 4.68 30.86
N THR A 266 10.82 4.29 30.84
CA THR A 266 10.39 2.94 31.20
C THR A 266 10.60 2.02 30.00
N GLU A 267 11.87 1.71 29.69
CA GLU A 267 12.25 0.73 28.66
C GLU A 267 11.92 -0.70 29.14
N HIS A 268 10.68 -1.13 28.93
CA HIS A 268 10.31 -2.56 28.86
C HIS A 268 9.73 -2.87 27.48
N GLY A 269 10.58 -2.77 26.48
CA GLY A 269 10.33 -3.28 25.13
C GLY A 269 11.45 -4.21 24.72
N GLN A 270 11.36 -5.50 25.07
CA GLN A 270 12.16 -6.52 24.41
C GLN A 270 11.76 -6.54 22.93
N GLN A 271 12.46 -5.75 22.10
CA GLN A 271 12.45 -5.94 20.66
C GLN A 271 13.14 -7.28 20.38
N SER A 272 12.32 -8.32 20.30
CA SER A 272 12.65 -9.56 19.63
C SER A 272 13.28 -9.20 18.28
N GLN A 273 14.59 -9.44 18.16
CA GLN A 273 15.32 -9.35 16.90
C GLN A 273 14.58 -10.21 15.88
N GLN A 274 13.79 -9.60 14.99
CA GLN A 274 13.28 -10.33 13.84
C GLN A 274 14.49 -10.61 12.95
N PRO A 275 14.80 -11.88 12.68
CA PRO A 275 15.87 -12.23 11.76
C PRO A 275 15.52 -11.67 10.40
N TYR A 276 16.52 -11.12 9.71
CA TYR A 276 16.49 -10.67 8.32
C TYR A 276 15.38 -11.39 7.53
N ASP A 277 14.38 -10.63 7.05
CA ASP A 277 13.32 -11.14 6.18
C ASP A 277 13.96 -11.62 4.87
N ALA A 278 14.47 -12.86 4.89
CA ALA A 278 14.71 -13.62 3.68
C ALA A 278 13.38 -13.64 2.92
N PRO A 279 13.40 -13.49 1.58
CA PRO A 279 12.19 -13.45 0.78
C PRO A 279 11.33 -14.67 1.12
N ARG A 280 10.15 -14.42 1.71
CA ARG A 280 9.21 -15.48 2.08
C ARG A 280 8.58 -16.02 0.80
N ILE A 281 9.14 -17.12 0.30
CA ILE A 281 8.53 -17.87 -0.80
C ILE A 281 7.26 -18.54 -0.25
N ALA A 282 6.11 -18.06 -0.71
CA ALA A 282 4.82 -18.68 -0.44
C ALA A 282 4.63 -19.86 -1.40
N VAL A 283 4.49 -21.06 -0.85
CA VAL A 283 4.29 -22.29 -1.62
C VAL A 283 2.82 -22.73 -1.47
N THR A 284 2.15 -22.91 -2.60
CA THR A 284 0.76 -23.39 -2.68
C THR A 284 0.75 -24.79 -3.28
N VAL A 285 0.21 -25.77 -2.57
CA VAL A 285 0.01 -27.13 -3.08
C VAL A 285 -1.47 -27.29 -3.46
N ILE A 286 -1.73 -27.49 -4.74
CA ILE A 286 -3.07 -27.64 -5.33
C ILE A 286 -3.29 -29.10 -5.65
N LYS A 287 -4.46 -29.63 -5.32
CA LYS A 287 -4.84 -31.00 -5.66
C LYS A 287 -5.42 -31.05 -7.07
N SER A 288 -4.98 -32.02 -7.88
CA SER A 288 -5.45 -32.16 -9.27
C SER A 288 -6.84 -32.80 -9.38
N ASN A 289 -7.21 -33.65 -8.42
CA ASN A 289 -8.43 -34.49 -8.41
C ASN A 289 -9.18 -34.41 -7.07
N ASP A 290 -10.39 -34.96 -6.97
CA ASP A 290 -11.26 -34.91 -5.78
C ASP A 290 -10.92 -35.87 -4.63
N ASP A 291 -9.87 -36.71 -4.71
CA ASP A 291 -9.50 -37.56 -3.57
C ASP A 291 -9.28 -36.77 -2.26
N THR A 292 -9.44 -37.46 -1.14
CA THR A 292 -9.14 -36.91 0.17
C THR A 292 -7.64 -36.65 0.36
N TRP A 293 -7.28 -35.56 1.05
CA TRP A 293 -5.89 -35.33 1.48
C TRP A 293 -5.36 -36.51 2.30
N PRO A 294 -4.11 -36.95 2.07
CA PRO A 294 -3.54 -38.00 2.89
C PRO A 294 -3.38 -37.52 4.33
N SER A 295 -3.91 -38.28 5.29
CA SER A 295 -3.71 -38.05 6.72
C SER A 295 -2.69 -39.05 7.28
N PRO A 296 -1.63 -38.62 8.00
CA PRO A 296 -1.15 -37.25 8.11
C PRO A 296 -0.51 -36.76 6.80
N LEU A 297 -0.60 -35.45 6.55
CA LEU A 297 0.06 -34.78 5.43
C LEU A 297 1.53 -34.55 5.77
N THR A 298 2.42 -35.34 5.17
CA THR A 298 3.87 -35.28 5.40
C THR A 298 4.60 -34.92 4.11
N GLY A 299 5.78 -34.30 4.22
CA GLY A 299 6.61 -33.92 3.06
C GLY A 299 6.81 -35.07 2.04
N PRO A 300 7.18 -36.29 2.49
CA PRO A 300 7.31 -37.43 1.58
C PRO A 300 6.03 -37.80 0.82
N LYS A 301 4.85 -37.66 1.44
CA LYS A 301 3.56 -37.95 0.77
C LYS A 301 3.19 -36.86 -0.24
N ILE A 302 3.49 -35.59 0.05
CA ILE A 302 3.32 -34.48 -0.90
C ILE A 302 4.25 -34.71 -2.10
N HIS A 303 5.53 -34.98 -1.86
CA HIS A 303 6.51 -35.25 -2.91
C HIS A 303 6.10 -36.43 -3.80
N LYS A 304 5.67 -37.55 -3.20
CA LYS A 304 5.14 -38.70 -3.95
C LYS A 304 3.91 -38.34 -4.77
N GLY A 305 2.97 -37.57 -4.21
CA GLY A 305 1.80 -37.12 -4.95
C GLY A 305 2.10 -36.11 -6.07
N ILE A 306 3.17 -35.31 -5.96
CA ILE A 306 3.67 -34.48 -7.07
C ILE A 306 4.22 -35.37 -8.20
N GLN A 307 5.05 -36.37 -7.85
CA GLN A 307 5.59 -37.32 -8.84
C GLN A 307 4.50 -38.12 -9.55
N GLU A 308 3.41 -38.44 -8.85
CA GLU A 308 2.25 -39.15 -9.40
C GLU A 308 1.23 -38.21 -10.08
N GLY A 309 1.51 -36.91 -10.18
CA GLY A 309 0.62 -35.91 -10.79
C GLY A 309 -0.66 -35.59 -9.99
N ARG A 310 -0.79 -36.11 -8.77
CA ARG A 310 -1.93 -35.88 -7.86
C ARG A 310 -1.93 -34.49 -7.23
N PHE A 311 -0.75 -33.87 -7.13
CA PHE A 311 -0.57 -32.51 -6.62
C PHE A 311 0.22 -31.65 -7.60
N LYS A 312 -0.13 -30.37 -7.69
CA LYS A 312 0.62 -29.31 -8.37
C LYS A 312 1.16 -28.33 -7.34
N VAL A 313 2.37 -27.81 -7.55
CA VAL A 313 2.98 -26.82 -6.66
C VAL A 313 3.09 -25.50 -7.41
N GLY A 314 2.54 -24.43 -6.84
CA GLY A 314 2.76 -23.05 -7.27
C GLY A 314 3.56 -22.30 -6.22
N HIS A 315 4.38 -21.33 -6.64
CA HIS A 315 5.06 -20.41 -5.72
C HIS A 315 5.10 -19.00 -6.28
N ASN A 316 5.31 -18.01 -5.41
CA ASN A 316 5.50 -16.61 -5.79
C ASN A 316 6.97 -16.22 -6.03
N GLY A 317 7.92 -17.15 -5.88
CA GLY A 317 9.34 -16.94 -6.19
C GLY A 317 9.65 -16.89 -7.70
N GLU A 318 10.86 -16.45 -8.05
CA GLU A 318 11.37 -16.41 -9.43
C GLU A 318 11.38 -17.81 -10.09
N HIS A 319 11.44 -17.87 -11.43
CA HIS A 319 11.32 -19.14 -12.19
C HIS A 319 12.33 -20.23 -11.77
N ASN A 320 13.51 -19.83 -11.27
CA ASN A 320 14.55 -20.72 -10.78
C ASN A 320 14.24 -21.31 -9.37
N ALA A 321 13.28 -20.75 -8.65
CA ALA A 321 12.89 -21.20 -7.31
C ALA A 321 12.09 -22.52 -7.30
N THR A 322 11.67 -23.02 -8.47
CA THR A 322 10.87 -24.26 -8.54
C THR A 322 11.65 -25.45 -8.01
N GLU A 323 12.91 -25.59 -8.41
CA GLU A 323 13.76 -26.72 -8.00
C GLU A 323 14.15 -26.62 -6.51
N ASP A 324 14.42 -25.40 -6.04
CA ASP A 324 14.67 -25.12 -4.62
C ASP A 324 13.46 -25.45 -3.74
N VAL A 325 12.25 -25.12 -4.19
CA VAL A 325 11.00 -25.46 -3.48
C VAL A 325 10.79 -26.97 -3.44
N LEU A 326 11.02 -27.68 -4.54
CA LEU A 326 10.92 -29.15 -4.57
C LEU A 326 11.96 -29.81 -3.66
N GLN A 327 13.19 -29.31 -3.66
CA GLN A 327 14.27 -29.80 -2.80
C GLN A 327 13.99 -29.52 -1.32
N TRP A 328 13.42 -28.35 -1.01
CA TRP A 328 12.95 -28.01 0.35
C TRP A 328 11.82 -28.95 0.81
N LEU A 329 10.81 -29.22 -0.04
CA LEU A 329 9.73 -30.17 0.25
C LEU A 329 10.27 -31.57 0.55
N LYS A 330 11.30 -32.01 -0.18
CA LYS A 330 11.96 -33.31 0.01
C LYS A 330 12.71 -33.42 1.34
N ASN A 331 13.34 -32.32 1.78
CA ASN A 331 14.14 -32.29 3.00
C ASN A 331 13.32 -32.02 4.27
N THR A 332 12.06 -31.59 4.11
CA THR A 332 11.16 -31.28 5.23
C THR A 332 10.69 -32.56 5.92
N LYS A 333 11.17 -32.78 7.16
CA LYS A 333 10.76 -33.91 8.02
C LYS A 333 9.61 -33.50 8.94
N GLY A 334 8.62 -34.37 9.07
CA GLY A 334 7.48 -34.20 9.99
C GLY A 334 6.16 -33.81 9.31
N PRO A 335 5.10 -33.58 10.12
CA PRO A 335 3.77 -33.26 9.61
C PRO A 335 3.64 -31.76 9.25
N PHE A 336 3.05 -31.47 8.09
CA PHE A 336 3.01 -30.14 7.47
C PHE A 336 2.19 -29.09 8.25
N HIS A 337 1.27 -29.50 9.11
CA HIS A 337 0.42 -28.58 9.88
C HIS A 337 1.23 -27.68 10.84
N ARG A 338 2.51 -28.00 11.13
CA ARG A 338 3.40 -27.14 11.92
C ARG A 338 4.08 -26.03 11.11
N LEU A 339 4.02 -26.08 9.77
CA LEU A 339 4.72 -25.17 8.87
C LEU A 339 3.80 -24.23 8.07
N CYS A 340 2.50 -24.54 7.99
CA CYS A 340 1.52 -23.75 7.26
C CYS A 340 0.58 -23.01 8.23
N LYS A 341 0.45 -21.68 8.08
CA LYS A 341 -0.48 -20.86 8.90
C LYS A 341 -1.95 -21.06 8.53
N SER A 342 -2.25 -21.55 7.32
CA SER A 342 -3.61 -21.98 6.96
C SER A 342 -3.56 -23.05 5.87
N VAL A 343 -4.55 -23.94 5.87
CA VAL A 343 -4.90 -24.83 4.75
C VAL A 343 -6.34 -24.46 4.40
N GLU A 344 -6.52 -23.63 3.38
CA GLU A 344 -7.85 -23.30 2.88
C GLU A 344 -8.19 -24.19 1.68
N PRO A 345 -9.24 -25.04 1.77
CA PRO A 345 -9.76 -25.73 0.60
C PRO A 345 -10.42 -24.69 -0.32
N LYS A 346 -9.67 -24.16 -1.30
CA LYS A 346 -10.26 -23.40 -2.40
C LYS A 346 -10.81 -24.37 -3.44
N ALA A 347 -12.14 -24.45 -3.53
CA ALA A 347 -12.81 -25.01 -4.70
C ALA A 347 -12.58 -24.05 -5.89
N LEU A 348 -11.70 -24.43 -6.82
CA LEU A 348 -11.57 -23.73 -8.09
C LEU A 348 -12.55 -24.35 -9.09
N CYS A 349 -13.59 -23.60 -9.46
CA CYS A 349 -14.31 -23.85 -10.70
C CYS A 349 -13.38 -23.45 -11.86
N LEU A 350 -12.73 -24.42 -12.50
CA LEU A 350 -11.94 -24.18 -13.72
C LEU A 350 -12.87 -24.25 -14.94
N PRO A 351 -12.93 -23.21 -15.80
CA PRO A 351 -13.33 -23.38 -17.18
C PRO A 351 -12.13 -23.86 -18.00
N HIS A 352 -12.42 -24.67 -19.03
CA HIS A 352 -11.51 -25.25 -20.03
C HIS A 352 -10.71 -26.51 -19.66
N GLN A 353 -11.19 -27.62 -20.23
CA GLN A 353 -10.43 -28.85 -20.49
C GLN A 353 -9.19 -28.54 -21.32
N TRP A 354 -8.04 -29.03 -20.83
CA TRP A 354 -6.80 -29.14 -21.60
C TRP A 354 -6.65 -30.58 -22.12
N PRO A 355 -6.01 -30.78 -23.29
CA PRO A 355 -5.98 -32.07 -23.95
C PRO A 355 -5.10 -33.07 -23.20
N SER A 356 -5.58 -34.31 -23.11
CA SER A 356 -4.83 -35.46 -22.59
C SER A 356 -3.63 -35.80 -23.50
N PRO A 357 -2.53 -36.36 -22.96
CA PRO A 357 -1.45 -36.89 -23.78
C PRO A 357 -1.94 -38.14 -24.51
N GLY A 358 -1.90 -38.10 -25.84
CA GLY A 358 -2.32 -39.18 -26.72
C GLY A 358 -1.47 -40.44 -26.53
N SER A 359 -2.17 -41.57 -26.42
CA SER A 359 -1.65 -42.92 -26.49
C SER A 359 -0.98 -43.18 -27.85
N SER A 360 0.25 -43.68 -27.82
CA SER A 360 0.97 -44.20 -28.99
C SER A 360 0.21 -45.39 -29.59
N SER A 361 -0.30 -45.23 -30.81
CA SER A 361 -0.80 -46.33 -31.64
C SER A 361 0.23 -46.73 -32.69
N GLU A 362 0.64 -47.99 -32.56
CA GLU A 362 1.16 -48.96 -33.54
C GLU A 362 1.41 -48.53 -34.99
N LEU A 363 2.63 -48.84 -35.46
CA LEU A 363 3.06 -48.85 -36.86
C LEU A 363 2.48 -50.08 -37.59
N PRO A 364 1.99 -49.95 -38.84
CA PRO A 364 1.59 -51.09 -39.64
C PRO A 364 2.80 -51.73 -40.36
N HIS A 365 2.86 -53.06 -40.27
CA HIS A 365 3.67 -53.92 -41.13
C HIS A 365 3.22 -53.82 -42.59
N THR A 366 4.13 -53.44 -43.50
CA THR A 366 3.99 -53.71 -44.93
C THR A 366 4.79 -54.96 -45.28
N LYS A 367 4.09 -56.06 -45.60
CA LYS A 367 4.63 -57.20 -46.34
C LYS A 367 4.43 -56.98 -47.84
N LYS A 368 5.44 -57.44 -48.58
CA LYS A 368 5.57 -57.59 -50.03
C LYS A 368 4.35 -58.23 -50.70
N ASP A 369 4.11 -57.92 -51.98
CA ASP A 369 4.36 -58.85 -53.10
C ASP A 369 4.00 -58.23 -54.47
N ALA A 370 4.70 -58.75 -55.50
CA ALA A 370 4.66 -58.49 -56.95
C ALA A 370 5.50 -57.33 -57.50
#